data_AF-V5HYF8-F1
#
_entry.id   AF-V5HYF8-F1
#
_cell.length_a   1.000
_cell.length_b   1.000
_cell.length_c   1.000
_cell.angle_alpha   90.00
_cell.angle_beta   90.00
_cell.angle_gamma   90.00
#
_symmetry.space_group_name_H-M   'P 1'
#
loop_
_entity.id
_entity.type
_entity.pdbx_description
1 polymer ?
#
loop_
_entity_poly.entity_id
_entity_poly.type
_entity_poly.pdbx_seq_one_letter_code
_entity_poly.pdbx_strand_id
1 'polypeptide(L)'
;AYEAIRPLMPPEATKVLKHLEKNFILGKLRTLGPVHMRMPPLFPPQVWSVADLVDAGQPRNTNHVEAWHRRFKSVVGVSHPGVFRLIDALRREQKETELAAESLLRGQAPPPPGRARQKREEALLKLVEQRPMMTVHNFLKGVAHHHEEPCRSQHRTRSITV
;
A
#
# COMPACT_ATOMS: atom_id res chain seq x y z
N ALA A 1 -15.47 -2.59 -12.73
CA ALA A 1 -15.69 -1.79 -11.50
C ALA A 1 -15.89 -0.31 -11.80
N TYR A 2 -14.94 0.34 -12.49
CA TYR A 2 -15.04 1.74 -12.87
C TYR A 2 -16.35 2.10 -13.61
N GLU A 3 -16.71 1.30 -14.62
CA GLU A 3 -17.93 1.51 -15.42
C GLU A 3 -19.21 1.50 -14.59
N ALA A 4 -19.25 0.71 -13.51
CA ALA A 4 -20.39 0.63 -12.61
C ALA A 4 -20.54 1.88 -11.71
N ILE A 5 -19.44 2.60 -11.44
CA ILE A 5 -19.45 3.80 -10.57
C ILE A 5 -19.57 5.07 -11.40
N ARG A 6 -19.00 5.10 -12.60
CA ARG A 6 -19.02 6.26 -13.50
C ARG A 6 -20.39 6.97 -13.57
N PRO A 7 -21.55 6.28 -13.72
CA PRO A 7 -22.84 6.96 -13.79
C PRO A 7 -23.34 7.51 -12.44
N LEU A 8 -22.80 7.04 -11.32
CA LEU A 8 -23.16 7.50 -9.96
C LEU A 8 -22.38 8.75 -9.53
N MET A 9 -21.37 9.15 -10.30
CA MET A 9 -20.50 10.25 -9.93
C MET A 9 -21.14 11.61 -10.24
N PRO A 10 -20.96 12.61 -9.37
CA PRO A 10 -21.54 13.92 -9.57
C PRO A 10 -20.85 14.64 -10.74
N PRO A 11 -21.54 15.57 -11.44
CA PRO A 11 -21.04 16.21 -12.65
C PRO A 11 -19.72 16.96 -12.43
N GLU A 12 -19.46 17.45 -11.22
CA GLU A 12 -18.23 18.12 -10.80
C GLU A 12 -17.01 17.21 -10.91
N ALA A 13 -17.18 15.89 -10.76
CA ALA A 13 -16.10 14.91 -10.84
C ALA A 13 -15.65 14.60 -12.28
N THR A 14 -16.34 15.12 -13.31
CA THR A 14 -16.09 14.80 -14.72
C THR A 14 -14.63 14.99 -15.14
N LYS A 15 -13.97 16.05 -14.64
CA LYS A 15 -12.55 16.31 -14.94
C LYS A 15 -11.63 15.20 -14.42
N VAL A 16 -11.89 14.73 -13.20
CA VAL A 16 -11.13 13.66 -12.55
C VAL A 16 -11.39 12.32 -13.26
N LEU A 17 -12.64 12.03 -13.60
CA LEU A 17 -13.02 10.81 -14.32
C LEU A 17 -12.33 10.71 -15.67
N LYS A 18 -12.32 11.79 -16.47
CA LYS A 18 -11.61 11.84 -17.75
C LYS A 18 -10.10 11.59 -17.59
N HIS A 19 -9.50 12.11 -16.51
CA HIS A 19 -8.09 11.87 -16.22
C HIS A 19 -7.82 10.40 -15.86
N LEU A 20 -8.68 9.78 -15.04
CA LEU A 20 -8.56 8.37 -14.66
C LEU A 20 -8.75 7.43 -15.86
N GLU A 21 -9.78 7.68 -16.68
CA GLU A 21 -10.02 6.92 -17.91
C GLU A 21 -8.81 6.94 -18.83
N LYS A 22 -8.24 8.13 -19.04
CA LYS A 22 -7.14 8.31 -19.98
C LYS A 22 -5.82 7.71 -19.48
N ASN A 23 -5.52 7.81 -18.19
CA ASN A 23 -4.18 7.48 -17.70
C ASN A 23 -4.10 6.15 -16.96
N PHE A 24 -5.19 5.68 -16.34
CA PHE A 24 -5.16 4.54 -15.42
C PHE A 24 -6.01 3.34 -15.89
N ILE A 25 -7.09 3.57 -16.62
CA ILE A 25 -8.13 2.54 -16.87
C ILE A 25 -8.21 2.14 -18.34
N LEU A 26 -8.56 3.06 -19.23
CA LEU A 26 -8.85 2.79 -20.64
C LEU A 26 -7.72 3.19 -21.58
N GLY A 27 -6.91 4.18 -21.17
CA GLY A 27 -5.85 4.72 -22.01
C GLY A 27 -6.30 5.80 -22.99
N LYS A 28 -5.33 6.44 -23.66
CA LYS A 28 -5.55 7.58 -24.54
C LYS A 28 -6.14 7.12 -25.88
N LEU A 29 -7.26 7.73 -26.29
CA LEU A 29 -7.80 7.55 -27.63
C LEU A 29 -6.90 8.29 -28.64
N ARG A 30 -6.42 7.57 -29.65
CA ARG A 30 -5.74 8.10 -30.82
C ARG A 30 -6.63 7.85 -32.04
N THR A 31 -6.89 8.91 -32.79
CA THR A 31 -7.59 8.83 -34.07
C THR A 31 -6.54 8.93 -35.17
N LEU A 32 -6.53 7.93 -36.07
CA LEU A 32 -5.71 7.92 -37.28
C LEU A 32 -6.66 7.78 -38.47
N GLY A 33 -7.11 8.90 -39.02
CA GLY A 33 -8.15 8.93 -40.05
C GLY A 33 -9.46 8.31 -39.54
N PRO A 34 -10.04 7.30 -40.23
CA PRO A 34 -11.28 6.64 -39.79
C PRO A 34 -11.07 5.68 -38.60
N VAL A 35 -9.82 5.31 -38.30
CA VAL A 35 -9.51 4.31 -37.28
C VAL A 35 -9.38 4.97 -35.91
N HIS A 36 -10.16 4.48 -34.96
CA HIS A 36 -10.10 4.90 -33.55
C HIS A 36 -9.45 3.78 -32.73
N MET A 37 -8.25 4.04 -32.22
CA MET A 37 -7.51 3.09 -31.39
C MET A 37 -7.30 3.66 -29.99
N ARG A 38 -7.49 2.84 -28.95
CA ARG A 38 -7.05 3.18 -27.60
C ARG A 38 -5.62 2.68 -27.40
N MET A 39 -4.72 3.59 -27.07
CA MET A 39 -3.41 3.23 -26.55
C MET A 39 -3.58 2.65 -25.15
N PRO A 40 -2.70 1.73 -24.71
CA PRO A 40 -2.67 1.29 -23.32
C PRO A 40 -2.59 2.50 -22.35
N PRO A 41 -3.18 2.40 -21.15
CA PRO A 41 -3.04 3.42 -20.12
C PRO A 41 -1.57 3.60 -19.73
N LEU A 42 -1.20 4.84 -19.36
CA LEU A 42 0.15 5.18 -18.89
C LEU A 42 0.50 4.41 -17.62
N PHE A 43 -0.50 4.17 -16.77
CA PHE A 43 -0.39 3.43 -15.52
C PHE A 43 -1.42 2.30 -15.52
N PRO A 44 -1.11 1.15 -16.14
CA PRO A 44 -2.05 0.05 -16.23
C PRO A 44 -2.35 -0.54 -14.84
N PRO A 45 -3.52 -1.17 -14.60
CA PRO A 45 -3.90 -1.73 -13.29
C PRO A 45 -2.82 -2.60 -12.63
N GLN A 46 -2.02 -3.30 -13.42
CA GLN A 46 -0.93 -4.14 -12.97
C GLN A 46 0.15 -3.38 -12.16
N VAL A 47 0.31 -2.07 -12.36
CA VAL A 47 1.32 -1.27 -11.63
C VAL A 47 0.80 -0.63 -10.35
N TRP A 48 -0.51 -0.53 -10.16
CA TRP A 48 -1.10 0.19 -9.02
C TRP A 48 -2.15 -0.60 -8.24
N SER A 49 -2.69 -1.69 -8.80
CA SER A 49 -3.64 -2.56 -8.12
C SER A 49 -2.93 -3.33 -7.02
N VAL A 50 -3.54 -3.35 -5.84
CA VAL A 50 -3.10 -4.18 -4.70
C VAL A 50 -3.97 -5.41 -4.53
N ALA A 51 -4.86 -5.72 -5.48
CA ALA A 51 -5.78 -6.85 -5.39
C ALA A 51 -5.03 -8.18 -5.20
N ASP A 52 -4.03 -8.45 -6.05
CA ASP A 52 -3.24 -9.67 -5.98
C ASP A 52 -2.47 -9.80 -4.65
N LEU A 53 -2.01 -8.67 -4.09
CA LEU A 53 -1.37 -8.64 -2.77
C LEU A 53 -2.37 -9.00 -1.66
N VAL A 54 -3.61 -8.53 -1.76
CA VAL A 54 -4.67 -8.85 -0.81
C VAL A 54 -5.03 -10.32 -0.87
N ASP A 55 -5.18 -10.87 -2.07
CA ASP A 55 -5.50 -12.29 -2.28
C ASP A 55 -4.36 -13.20 -1.77
N ALA A 56 -3.11 -12.75 -1.90
CA ALA A 56 -1.93 -13.43 -1.36
C ALA A 56 -1.70 -13.19 0.15
N GLY A 57 -2.55 -12.41 0.83
CA GLY A 57 -2.37 -12.05 2.23
C GLY A 57 -1.12 -11.21 2.52
N GLN A 58 -0.58 -10.53 1.50
CA GLN A 58 0.62 -9.72 1.60
C GLN A 58 0.33 -8.27 2.03
N PRO A 59 1.31 -7.56 2.61
CA PRO A 59 1.17 -6.15 2.95
C PRO A 59 0.89 -5.28 1.72
N ARG A 60 -0.19 -4.51 1.76
CA ARG A 60 -0.60 -3.59 0.67
C ARG A 60 0.29 -2.37 0.50
N ASN A 61 1.11 -2.03 1.51
CA ASN A 61 1.95 -0.85 1.50
C ASN A 61 3.40 -1.15 1.91
N THR A 62 4.28 -0.22 1.56
CA THR A 62 5.72 -0.27 1.81
C THR A 62 6.10 0.12 3.24
N ASN A 63 5.14 0.22 4.18
CA ASN A 63 5.40 0.66 5.56
C ASN A 63 6.47 -0.17 6.25
N HIS A 64 6.53 -1.47 5.95
CA HIS A 64 7.54 -2.38 6.51
C HIS A 64 8.94 -2.05 5.96
N VAL A 65 9.07 -1.79 4.66
CA VAL A 65 10.32 -1.34 4.01
C VAL A 65 10.74 0.03 4.54
N GLU A 66 9.82 0.97 4.69
CA GLU A 66 10.11 2.30 5.24
C GLU A 66 10.53 2.24 6.70
N ALA A 67 9.89 1.39 7.51
CA ALA A 67 10.28 1.14 8.88
C ALA A 67 11.69 0.53 8.95
N TRP A 68 11.99 -0.43 8.08
CA TRP A 68 13.32 -1.01 7.95
C TRP A 68 14.36 0.04 7.56
N HIS A 69 14.13 0.84 6.51
CA HIS A 69 15.01 1.93 6.11
C HIS A 69 15.26 2.93 7.27
N ARG A 70 14.20 3.27 8.02
CA ARG A 70 14.32 4.17 9.19
C ARG A 70 15.19 3.57 10.29
N ARG A 71 15.01 2.29 10.61
CA ARG A 71 15.87 1.56 11.56
C ARG A 71 17.30 1.47 11.04
N PHE A 72 17.49 1.07 9.79
CA PHE A 72 18.80 0.91 9.17
C PHE A 72 19.59 2.22 9.17
N LYS A 73 18.92 3.36 8.89
CA LYS A 73 19.53 4.69 9.03
C LYS A 73 20.06 4.93 10.45
N SER A 74 19.34 4.48 11.48
CA SER A 74 19.80 4.53 12.87
C SER A 74 20.99 3.61 13.15
N VAL A 75 21.03 2.42 12.54
CA VAL A 75 22.14 1.45 12.66
C VAL A 75 23.42 1.99 12.01
N VAL A 76 23.29 2.63 10.85
CA VAL A 76 24.39 3.31 10.16
C VAL A 76 24.86 4.52 10.97
N GLY A 77 23.94 5.29 11.56
CA GLY A 77 24.24 6.39 12.49
C GLY A 77 24.85 7.64 11.85
N VAL A 78 25.05 7.66 10.53
CA VAL A 78 25.63 8.80 9.79
C VAL A 78 24.90 9.01 8.46
N SER A 79 24.86 10.26 7.97
CA SER A 79 24.19 10.60 6.71
C SER A 79 24.91 10.06 5.46
N HIS A 80 26.25 10.07 5.49
CA HIS A 80 27.10 9.68 4.37
C HIS A 80 28.19 8.70 4.84
N PRO A 81 27.86 7.42 5.07
CA PRO A 81 28.86 6.43 5.46
C PRO A 81 29.85 6.16 4.31
N GLY A 82 31.14 6.08 4.63
CA GLY A 82 32.11 5.47 3.71
C GLY A 82 31.81 3.99 3.48
N VAL A 83 32.30 3.43 2.38
CA VAL A 83 32.01 2.06 1.92
C VAL A 83 32.23 1.01 3.02
N PHE A 84 33.35 1.06 3.74
CA PHE A 84 33.64 0.11 4.82
C PHE A 84 32.64 0.17 5.96
N ARG A 85 32.24 1.39 6.39
CA ARG A 85 31.21 1.56 7.43
C ARG A 85 29.86 1.05 6.98
N LEU A 86 29.51 1.23 5.71
CA LEU A 86 28.28 0.68 5.14
C LEU A 86 28.31 -0.85 5.14
N ILE A 87 29.43 -1.46 4.74
CA ILE A 87 29.61 -2.92 4.77
C ILE A 87 29.45 -3.46 6.19
N ASP A 88 30.07 -2.82 7.19
CA ASP A 88 29.94 -3.25 8.59
C ASP A 88 28.50 -3.08 9.11
N ALA A 89 27.79 -2.03 8.71
CA ALA A 89 26.37 -1.86 9.03
C ALA A 89 25.50 -2.95 8.41
N LEU A 90 25.74 -3.30 7.13
CA LEU A 90 25.03 -4.38 6.45
C LEU A 90 25.31 -5.74 7.08
N ARG A 91 26.54 -6.04 7.48
CA ARG A 91 26.89 -7.27 8.21
C ARG A 91 26.15 -7.38 9.53
N ARG A 92 26.03 -6.28 10.28
CA ARG A 92 25.24 -6.24 11.53
C ARG A 92 23.75 -6.48 11.27
N GLU A 93 23.20 -5.81 10.26
CA GLU A 93 21.81 -5.98 9.85
C GLU A 93 21.50 -7.43 9.41
N GLN A 94 22.41 -8.03 8.65
CA GLN A 94 22.30 -9.44 8.24
C GLN A 94 22.30 -10.37 9.46
N LYS A 95 23.26 -10.20 10.37
CA LYS A 95 23.32 -11.00 11.60
C LYS A 95 22.03 -10.91 12.43
N GLU A 96 21.48 -9.71 12.61
CA GLU A 96 20.21 -9.52 13.33
C GLU A 96 19.03 -10.18 12.61
N THR A 97 19.02 -10.14 11.28
CA THR A 97 17.97 -10.77 10.46
C THR A 97 18.04 -12.30 10.52
N GLU A 98 19.24 -12.88 10.46
CA GLU A 98 19.47 -14.32 10.61
C GLU A 98 19.04 -14.81 11.99
N LEU A 99 19.36 -14.07 13.05
CA LEU A 99 18.91 -14.38 14.40
C LEU A 99 17.37 -14.35 14.52
N ALA A 100 16.72 -13.38 13.88
CA ALA A 100 15.26 -13.32 13.84
C ALA A 100 14.67 -14.52 13.07
N ALA A 101 15.28 -14.89 11.94
CA ALA A 101 14.87 -16.06 11.16
C ALA A 101 15.03 -17.37 11.95
N GLU A 102 16.15 -17.56 12.65
CA GLU A 102 16.35 -18.71 13.54
C GLU A 102 15.32 -18.76 14.67
N SER A 103 14.99 -17.61 15.25
CA SER A 103 13.98 -17.53 16.32
C SER A 103 12.61 -17.99 15.79
N LEU A 104 12.24 -17.57 14.57
CA LEU A 104 11.03 -18.04 13.89
C LEU A 104 11.05 -19.55 13.66
N LEU A 105 12.19 -20.11 13.21
CA LEU A 105 12.36 -21.55 13.02
C LEU A 105 12.24 -22.34 14.33
N ARG A 106 12.62 -21.74 15.46
CA ARG A 106 12.42 -22.29 16.82
C ARG A 106 10.98 -22.13 17.33
N GLY A 107 10.06 -21.62 16.52
CA GLY A 107 8.67 -21.38 16.89
C GLY A 107 8.45 -20.13 17.75
N GLN A 108 9.45 -19.26 17.88
CA GLN A 108 9.28 -17.98 18.56
C GLN A 108 8.64 -16.99 17.58
N ALA A 109 7.34 -16.74 17.77
CA ALA A 109 6.61 -15.78 16.95
C ALA A 109 7.05 -14.35 17.29
N PRO A 110 7.13 -13.43 16.30
CA PRO A 110 7.39 -12.04 16.56
C PRO A 110 6.20 -11.42 17.28
N PRO A 111 6.40 -10.32 18.03
CA PRO A 111 5.31 -9.65 18.70
C PRO A 111 4.23 -9.27 17.67
N PRO A 112 2.96 -9.57 17.95
CA PRO A 112 1.92 -9.36 16.98
C PRO A 112 1.70 -7.85 16.77
N PRO A 113 1.25 -7.42 15.57
CA PRO A 113 1.01 -6.01 15.31
C PRO A 113 -0.04 -5.44 16.28
N GLY A 114 -0.12 -4.12 16.43
CA GLY A 114 -1.12 -3.52 17.33
C GLY A 114 -2.55 -4.01 17.02
N ARG A 115 -3.34 -4.30 18.07
CA ARG A 115 -4.69 -4.89 17.97
C ARG A 115 -5.61 -4.16 16.97
N ALA A 116 -5.55 -2.82 16.91
CA ALA A 116 -6.35 -2.03 15.98
C ALA A 116 -6.02 -2.33 14.52
N ARG A 117 -4.73 -2.49 14.20
CA ARG A 117 -4.28 -2.86 12.85
C ARG A 117 -4.79 -4.25 12.49
N GLN A 118 -4.62 -5.23 13.39
CA GLN A 118 -5.11 -6.60 13.15
C GLN A 118 -6.60 -6.62 12.81
N LYS A 119 -7.43 -6.01 13.66
CA LYS A 119 -8.88 -5.93 13.45
C LYS A 119 -9.24 -5.30 12.10
N ARG A 120 -8.51 -4.26 11.69
CA ARG A 120 -8.74 -3.60 10.39
C ARG A 120 -8.36 -4.51 9.22
N GLU A 121 -7.21 -5.19 9.28
CA GLU A 121 -6.81 -6.15 8.24
C GLU A 121 -7.80 -7.32 8.15
N GLU A 122 -8.22 -7.89 9.28
CA GLU A 122 -9.23 -8.96 9.35
C GLU A 122 -10.58 -8.51 8.76
N ALA A 123 -11.03 -7.29 9.07
CA ALA A 123 -12.27 -6.75 8.53
C ALA A 123 -12.20 -6.57 7.00
N LEU A 124 -11.06 -6.14 6.48
CA LEU A 124 -10.83 -5.99 5.05
C LEU A 124 -10.78 -7.33 4.32
N LEU A 125 -10.15 -8.35 4.90
CA LEU A 125 -10.16 -9.70 4.33
C LEU A 125 -11.59 -10.27 4.27
N LYS A 126 -12.37 -10.12 5.35
CA LYS A 126 -13.79 -10.51 5.35
C LYS A 126 -14.60 -9.77 4.28
N LEU A 127 -14.34 -8.48 4.08
CA LEU A 127 -15.02 -7.69 3.05
C LEU A 127 -14.69 -8.21 1.64
N VAL A 128 -13.45 -8.64 1.41
CA VAL A 128 -13.01 -9.23 0.14
C VAL A 128 -13.67 -10.59 -0.08
N GLU A 129 -13.73 -11.45 0.94
CA GLU A 129 -14.44 -12.73 0.88
C GLU A 129 -15.94 -12.55 0.55
N GLN A 130 -16.57 -11.52 1.10
CA GLN A 130 -17.98 -11.19 0.86
C GLN A 130 -18.24 -10.51 -0.49
N ARG A 131 -17.20 -10.20 -1.27
CA ARG A 131 -17.34 -9.49 -2.55
C ARG A 131 -18.39 -10.08 -3.50
N PRO A 132 -18.52 -11.40 -3.70
CA PRO A 132 -19.52 -11.97 -4.61
C PRO A 132 -20.97 -11.69 -4.19
N MET A 133 -21.21 -11.45 -2.90
CA MET A 133 -22.54 -11.22 -2.33
C MET A 133 -22.97 -9.75 -2.35
N MET A 134 -22.11 -8.84 -2.82
CA MET A 134 -22.31 -7.39 -2.72
C MET A 134 -22.24 -6.72 -4.09
N THR A 135 -22.97 -5.60 -4.23
CA THR A 135 -22.80 -4.72 -5.39
C THR A 135 -21.40 -4.09 -5.38
N VAL A 136 -20.86 -3.80 -6.57
CA VAL A 136 -19.55 -3.15 -6.72
C VAL A 136 -19.50 -1.83 -5.95
N HIS A 137 -20.59 -1.06 -5.96
CA HIS A 137 -20.70 0.19 -5.22
C HIS A 137 -20.56 -0.03 -3.70
N ASN A 138 -21.30 -0.98 -3.12
CA ASN A 138 -21.26 -1.23 -1.68
C ASN A 138 -19.90 -1.78 -1.24
N PHE A 139 -19.29 -2.63 -2.05
CA PHE A 139 -17.93 -3.11 -1.80
C PHE A 139 -16.93 -1.94 -1.74
N LEU A 140 -16.94 -1.05 -2.73
CA LEU A 140 -15.99 0.06 -2.78
C LEU A 140 -16.24 1.09 -1.69
N LYS A 141 -17.50 1.31 -1.30
CA LYS A 141 -17.85 2.11 -0.12
C LYS A 141 -17.29 1.48 1.16
N GLY A 142 -17.41 0.16 1.32
CA GLY A 142 -16.80 -0.57 2.44
C GLY A 142 -15.29 -0.41 2.49
N VAL A 143 -14.61 -0.56 1.35
CA VAL A 143 -13.15 -0.34 1.25
C VAL A 143 -12.79 1.10 1.64
N ALA A 144 -13.53 2.10 1.17
CA ALA A 144 -13.27 3.50 1.47
C ALA A 144 -13.29 3.80 2.98
N HIS A 145 -14.27 3.26 3.72
CA HIS A 145 -14.37 3.45 5.17
C HIS A 145 -13.15 2.94 5.96
N HIS A 146 -12.44 1.93 5.45
CA HIS A 146 -11.23 1.42 6.09
C HIS A 146 -9.97 2.22 5.75
N HIS A 147 -10.02 3.07 4.72
CA HIS A 147 -8.94 3.97 4.32
C HIS A 147 -9.13 5.40 4.85
N GLU A 148 -10.36 5.79 5.18
CA GLU A 148 -10.69 6.96 5.99
C GLU A 148 -10.31 6.73 7.46
N GLU A 149 -9.01 6.66 7.74
CA GLU A 149 -8.54 6.83 9.12
C GLU A 149 -8.77 8.30 9.52
N PRO A 150 -9.47 8.60 10.64
CA PRO A 150 -9.46 9.94 11.19
C PRO A 150 -8.00 10.29 11.47
N CYS A 151 -7.51 11.41 10.92
CA CYS A 151 -6.19 11.97 11.19
C CYS A 151 -5.81 11.80 12.67
N ARG A 152 -5.07 10.73 13.01
CA ARG A 152 -4.38 10.65 14.29
C ARG A 152 -3.17 11.55 14.13
N SER A 153 -3.33 12.79 14.60
CA SER A 153 -2.26 13.73 14.82
C SER A 153 -1.06 13.00 15.43
N GLN A 154 0.00 12.84 14.65
CA GLN A 154 1.31 12.46 15.17
C GLN A 154 1.93 13.70 15.85
N HIS A 155 1.25 14.26 16.85
CA HIS A 155 1.85 15.17 17.80
C HIS A 155 1.97 14.43 19.12
N ARG A 156 2.87 13.45 19.17
CA ARG A 156 3.44 12.99 20.43
C ARG A 156 4.67 13.82 20.69
N THR A 157 4.45 15.04 21.21
CA THR A 157 5.49 15.84 21.85
C THR A 157 6.11 14.96 22.93
N ARG A 158 7.35 14.52 22.70
CA ARG A 158 8.17 13.99 23.79
C ARG A 158 8.61 15.20 24.60
N SER A 159 7.87 15.53 25.66
CA SER A 159 8.39 16.40 26.72
C SER A 159 9.59 15.69 27.33
N ILE A 160 10.78 16.22 27.05
CA ILE A 160 12.00 15.90 27.76
C ILE A 160 11.91 16.69 29.06
N THR A 161 11.77 16.00 30.19
CA THR A 161 12.05 16.60 31.49
C THR A 161 13.57 16.63 31.64
N VAL A 162 14.08 17.84 31.90
CA VAL A 162 15.50 18.15 32.18
C VAL A 162 15.94 17.50 33.48
#